data_AF-A0A1G5AG57-F1
#
_entry.id   AF-A0A1G5AG57-F1
#
_cell.length_a   1.000
_cell.length_b   1.000
_cell.length_c   1.000
_cell.angle_alpha   90.00
_cell.angle_beta   90.00
_cell.angle_gamma   90.00
#
_symmetry.space_group_name_H-M   'P 1'
#
loop_
_entity.id
_entity.type
_entity.pdbx_description
1 polymer ?
#
loop_
_entity_poly.entity_id
_entity_poly.type
_entity_poly.pdbx_seq_one_letter_code
_entity_poly.pdbx_strand_id
1 'polypeptide(L)'
;MAERLADPAAHEYIAARFGGMTKPEQVVIMMNAIFTALGTGSHGRRGAYKLLLCYFGANIGYRAIRYDLKCRDAVVIEIRRRVYDTLDVIGSRAMEEMARKLEKHGLVSCERHYT
;
A
#
# COMPACT_ATOMS: atom_id res chain seq x y z
N MET A 1 -28.93 -3.85 3.64
CA MET A 1 -27.68 -4.64 3.74
C MET A 1 -26.75 -4.13 2.65
N ALA A 2 -25.97 -3.10 2.92
CA ALA A 2 -25.06 -2.54 1.92
C ALA A 2 -23.90 -3.52 1.73
N GLU A 3 -23.78 -4.10 0.54
CA GLU A 3 -22.54 -4.73 0.10
C GLU A 3 -21.42 -3.73 0.38
N ARG A 4 -20.51 -4.09 1.31
CA ARG A 4 -19.28 -3.34 1.51
C ARG A 4 -18.55 -3.39 0.17
N LEU A 5 -18.68 -2.33 -0.62
CA LEU A 5 -17.89 -2.09 -1.82
C LEU A 5 -16.45 -2.45 -1.45
N ALA A 6 -15.92 -3.48 -2.09
CA ALA A 6 -14.56 -3.94 -1.86
C ALA A 6 -13.63 -2.73 -1.97
N ASP A 7 -12.80 -2.50 -0.96
CA ASP A 7 -11.96 -1.31 -0.90
C ASP A 7 -11.07 -1.30 -2.15
N PRO A 8 -11.24 -0.36 -3.09
CA PRO A 8 -10.50 -0.40 -4.34
C PRO A 8 -8.98 -0.34 -4.12
N ALA A 9 -8.53 0.28 -3.02
CA ALA A 9 -7.13 0.28 -2.61
C ALA A 9 -6.65 -1.12 -2.17
N ALA A 10 -7.52 -1.91 -1.53
CA ALA A 10 -7.22 -3.27 -1.13
C ALA A 10 -7.05 -4.20 -2.34
N HIS A 11 -7.84 -4.02 -3.39
CA HIS A 11 -7.67 -4.75 -4.65
C HIS A 11 -6.33 -4.44 -5.32
N GLU A 12 -5.97 -3.16 -5.43
CA GLU A 12 -4.66 -2.74 -5.95
C GLU A 12 -3.51 -3.30 -5.10
N TYR A 13 -3.66 -3.31 -3.77
CA TYR A 13 -2.68 -3.87 -2.85
C TYR A 13 -2.44 -5.36 -3.09
N ILE A 14 -3.52 -6.16 -3.19
CA ILE A 14 -3.43 -7.60 -3.44
C ILE A 14 -2.77 -7.86 -4.80
N ALA A 15 -3.16 -7.12 -5.83
CA ALA A 15 -2.55 -7.22 -7.15
C ALA A 15 -1.04 -6.91 -7.11
N ALA A 16 -0.65 -5.81 -6.44
CA ALA A 16 0.76 -5.43 -6.29
C ALA A 16 1.56 -6.45 -5.45
N ARG A 17 0.96 -7.02 -4.39
CA ARG A 17 1.62 -7.96 -3.48
C ARG A 17 1.84 -9.34 -4.10
N PHE A 18 0.85 -9.88 -4.80
CA PHE A 18 0.86 -11.26 -5.29
C PHE A 18 1.06 -11.37 -6.81
N GLY A 19 0.57 -10.39 -7.58
CA GLY A 19 0.78 -10.31 -9.03
C GLY A 19 2.04 -9.54 -9.43
N GLY A 20 2.71 -8.91 -8.46
CA GLY A 20 3.81 -7.97 -8.71
C GLY A 20 3.31 -6.61 -9.22
N MET A 21 4.16 -5.59 -9.13
CA MET A 21 3.85 -4.25 -9.63
C MET A 21 4.02 -4.20 -11.14
N THR A 22 2.91 -4.28 -11.88
CA THR A 22 3.00 -4.30 -13.35
C THR A 22 2.97 -2.91 -13.97
N LYS A 23 2.19 -1.93 -13.46
CA LYS A 23 2.18 -0.54 -14.01
C LYS A 23 1.69 0.56 -13.03
N PRO A 24 2.09 1.83 -13.20
CA PRO A 24 1.61 2.96 -12.38
C PRO A 24 0.08 3.16 -12.41
N GLU A 25 -0.59 2.76 -13.50
CA GLU A 25 -2.04 2.92 -13.65
C GLU A 25 -2.84 1.95 -12.75
N GLN A 26 -2.18 0.94 -12.19
CA GLN A 26 -2.81 -0.08 -11.33
C GLN A 26 -2.66 0.21 -9.84
N VAL A 27 -2.00 1.31 -9.49
CA VAL A 27 -1.76 1.72 -8.09
C VAL A 27 -2.26 3.13 -7.84
N VAL A 28 -3.17 3.61 -8.68
CA VAL A 28 -3.65 5.00 -8.68
C VAL A 28 -4.39 5.29 -7.38
N ILE A 29 -5.18 4.34 -6.89
CA ILE A 29 -5.99 4.52 -5.69
C ILE A 29 -5.09 4.46 -4.45
N MET A 30 -4.13 3.53 -4.38
CA MET A 30 -3.11 3.53 -3.33
C MET A 30 -2.27 4.81 -3.35
N MET A 31 -1.88 5.29 -4.53
CA MET A 31 -1.16 6.56 -4.69
C MET A 31 -1.99 7.74 -4.18
N ASN A 32 -3.30 7.78 -4.46
CA ASN A 32 -4.20 8.82 -3.95
C ASN A 32 -4.36 8.76 -2.42
N ALA A 33 -4.42 7.56 -1.83
CA ALA A 33 -4.41 7.39 -0.37
C ALA A 33 -3.11 7.91 0.25
N ILE A 34 -1.97 7.62 -0.38
CA ILE A 34 -0.67 8.15 0.02
C ILE A 34 -0.64 9.69 -0.07
N PHE A 35 -1.12 10.28 -1.17
CA PHE A 35 -1.15 11.75 -1.28
C PHE A 35 -2.05 12.40 -0.23
N THR A 36 -3.19 11.78 0.06
CA THR A 36 -4.08 12.24 1.14
C THR A 36 -3.37 12.19 2.50
N ALA A 37 -2.63 11.11 2.78
CA ALA A 37 -1.89 10.94 4.04
C ALA A 37 -0.71 11.92 4.20
N LEU A 38 -0.11 12.36 3.09
CA LEU A 38 1.02 13.29 3.11
C LEU A 38 0.59 14.77 3.13
N GLY A 39 -0.64 15.09 2.73
CA GLY A 39 -1.18 16.46 2.69
C GLY A 39 -0.80 17.26 1.44
N THR A 40 -1.48 18.40 1.24
CA THR A 40 -1.29 19.32 0.11
C THR A 40 -0.01 20.15 0.27
N GLY A 41 1.14 19.52 -0.01
CA GLY A 41 2.46 20.11 0.16
C GLY A 41 3.55 19.41 -0.65
N SER A 42 3.36 19.32 -1.96
CA SER A 42 4.46 19.17 -2.94
C SER A 42 5.44 18.00 -2.73
N HIS A 43 4.97 16.82 -2.34
CA HIS A 43 5.79 15.61 -2.46
C HIS A 43 5.68 15.08 -3.89
N GLY A 44 6.79 15.12 -4.64
CA GLY A 44 6.80 14.77 -6.05
C GLY A 44 6.17 13.40 -6.29
N ARG A 45 5.21 13.30 -7.21
CA ARG A 45 4.50 12.03 -7.49
C ARG A 45 5.45 10.87 -7.78
N ARG A 46 6.57 11.16 -8.43
CA ARG A 46 7.65 10.20 -8.71
C ARG A 46 8.33 9.67 -7.44
N GLY A 47 8.53 10.53 -6.44
CA GLY A 47 9.11 10.14 -5.16
C GLY A 47 8.17 9.26 -4.34
N ALA A 48 6.89 9.62 -4.28
CA ALA A 48 5.86 8.79 -3.65
C ALA A 48 5.72 7.43 -4.35
N TYR A 49 5.76 7.41 -5.68
CA TYR A 49 5.76 6.16 -6.44
C TYR A 49 6.98 5.29 -6.14
N LYS A 50 8.18 5.87 -6.04
CA LYS A 50 9.39 5.14 -5.63
C LYS A 50 9.31 4.60 -4.20
N LEU A 51 8.68 5.33 -3.27
CA LEU A 51 8.43 4.83 -1.91
C LEU A 51 7.50 3.62 -1.93
N LEU A 52 6.44 3.69 -2.73
CA LEU A 52 5.51 2.59 -2.95
C LEU A 52 6.21 1.39 -3.58
N LEU A 53 7.01 1.55 -4.64
CA LEU A 53 7.84 0.47 -5.21
C LEU A 53 8.77 -0.15 -4.14
N CYS A 54 9.42 0.69 -3.33
CA CYS A 54 10.33 0.25 -2.28
C CYS A 54 9.62 -0.57 -1.19
N TYR A 55 8.38 -0.21 -0.83
CA TYR A 55 7.55 -0.98 0.09
C TYR A 55 7.30 -2.42 -0.41
N PHE A 56 7.08 -2.59 -1.72
CA PHE A 56 6.89 -3.92 -2.33
C PHE A 56 8.21 -4.64 -2.66
N GLY A 57 9.35 -4.13 -2.19
CA GLY A 57 10.65 -4.81 -2.30
C GLY A 57 11.54 -4.36 -3.45
N ALA A 58 11.20 -3.30 -4.19
CA ALA A 58 12.10 -2.74 -5.18
C ALA A 58 13.33 -2.11 -4.50
N ASN A 59 14.54 -2.47 -4.97
CA ASN A 59 15.78 -1.92 -4.45
C ASN A 59 16.03 -0.50 -5.00
N ILE A 60 15.45 0.50 -4.34
CA ILE A 60 15.57 1.91 -4.71
C ILE A 60 16.37 2.65 -3.65
N GLY A 61 17.50 3.22 -4.07
CA GLY A 61 18.35 3.99 -3.18
C GLY A 61 17.66 5.22 -2.61
N TYR A 62 17.86 5.46 -1.32
CA TYR A 62 17.33 6.61 -0.57
C TYR A 62 17.64 7.97 -1.22
N ARG A 63 18.82 8.09 -1.84
CA ARG A 63 19.22 9.31 -2.57
C ARG A 63 18.29 9.62 -3.74
N ALA A 64 17.84 8.59 -4.47
CA ALA A 64 16.94 8.76 -5.61
C ALA A 64 15.52 9.18 -5.18
N ILE A 65 15.08 8.71 -4.01
CA ILE A 65 13.78 9.08 -3.42
C ILE A 65 13.82 10.54 -2.96
N ARG A 66 14.88 10.94 -2.23
CA ARG A 66 15.08 12.33 -1.79
C ARG A 66 15.12 13.32 -2.94
N TYR A 67 15.81 12.96 -4.02
CA TYR A 67 15.92 13.82 -5.20
C TYR A 67 14.54 14.15 -5.79
N ASP A 68 13.67 13.15 -5.91
CA ASP A 68 12.32 13.33 -6.46
C ASP A 68 11.35 13.99 -5.48
N LEU A 69 11.52 13.76 -4.18
CA LEU A 69 10.73 14.40 -3.12
C LEU A 69 11.21 15.82 -2.80
N LYS A 70 12.40 16.22 -3.29
CA LYS A 70 13.07 17.49 -2.98
C LYS A 70 13.13 17.78 -1.48
N CYS A 71 13.45 16.78 -0.67
CA CYS A 71 13.47 16.88 0.79
C CYS A 71 14.80 16.46 1.43
N ARG A 72 15.03 16.89 2.68
CA ARG A 72 16.20 16.52 3.50
C ARG A 72 16.06 15.11 4.09
N ASP A 73 17.16 14.56 4.61
CA ASP A 73 17.22 13.20 5.18
C ASP A 73 16.17 12.93 6.27
N ALA A 74 16.07 13.81 7.26
CA ALA A 74 15.07 13.65 8.33
C ALA A 74 13.63 13.62 7.77
N VAL A 75 13.35 14.47 6.78
CA VAL A 75 12.02 14.60 6.17
C VAL A 75 11.66 13.38 5.32
N VAL A 76 12.61 12.80 4.57
CA VAL A 76 12.32 11.56 3.81
C VAL A 76 12.04 10.37 4.71
N ILE A 77 12.68 10.31 5.89
CA ILE A 77 12.42 9.25 6.86
C ILE A 77 11.00 9.37 7.42
N GLU A 78 10.57 10.58 7.76
CA GLU A 78 9.21 10.85 8.22
C GLU A 78 8.17 10.55 7.14
N ILE A 79 8.38 11.04 5.91
CA ILE A 79 7.50 10.76 4.77
C ILE A 79 7.40 9.24 4.57
N ARG A 80 8.54 8.53 4.52
CA ARG A 80 8.54 7.07 4.35
C ARG A 80 7.71 6.39 5.43
N ARG A 81 7.90 6.77 6.69
CA ARG A 81 7.14 6.19 7.81
C ARG A 81 5.64 6.38 7.60
N ARG A 82 5.18 7.60 7.32
CA ARG A 82 3.75 7.88 7.07
C ARG A 82 3.19 7.11 5.87
N VAL A 83 3.96 7.01 4.78
CA VAL A 83 3.57 6.22 3.61
C VAL A 83 3.44 4.74 3.96
N TYR A 84 4.39 4.19 4.73
CA TYR A 84 4.36 2.77 5.11
C TYR A 84 3.23 2.48 6.08
N ASP A 85 3.02 3.32 7.09
CA ASP A 85 1.89 3.21 8.02
C ASP A 85 0.54 3.21 7.26
N THR A 86 0.42 4.04 6.21
CA THR A 86 -0.78 4.07 5.35
C THR A 86 -0.93 2.78 4.54
N LEU A 87 0.15 2.28 3.94
CA LEU A 87 0.15 1.04 3.17
C LEU A 87 -0.10 -0.20 4.05
N ASP A 88 0.39 -0.21 5.30
CA ASP A 88 0.15 -1.27 6.27
C ASP A 88 -1.33 -1.34 6.66
N VAL A 89 -2.00 -0.19 6.82
CA VAL A 89 -3.45 -0.13 7.07
C VAL A 89 -4.23 -0.68 5.89
N ILE A 90 -3.87 -0.30 4.66
CA ILE A 90 -4.50 -0.82 3.43
C ILE A 90 -4.25 -2.33 3.33
N GLY A 91 -3.02 -2.77 3.56
CA GLY A 91 -2.63 -4.17 3.49
C GLY A 91 -3.34 -5.05 4.51
N SER A 92 -3.46 -4.58 5.76
CA SER A 92 -4.17 -5.30 6.82
C SER A 92 -5.64 -5.51 6.45
N ARG A 93 -6.30 -4.46 5.98
CA ARG A 93 -7.70 -4.54 5.50
C ARG A 93 -7.84 -5.49 4.31
N ALA A 94 -6.91 -5.41 3.35
CA ALA A 94 -6.93 -6.26 2.17
C ALA A 94 -6.78 -7.74 2.52
N MET A 95 -5.85 -8.07 3.42
CA MET A 95 -5.62 -9.44 3.88
C MET A 95 -6.83 -9.98 4.68
N GLU A 96 -7.46 -9.16 5.53
CA GLU A 96 -8.69 -9.55 6.23
C GLU A 96 -9.86 -9.79 5.28
N GLU A 97 -10.00 -8.98 4.23
CA GLU A 97 -11.05 -9.17 3.23
C GLU A 97 -10.81 -10.45 2.42
N MET A 98 -9.56 -10.70 2.04
CA MET A 98 -9.15 -11.93 1.36
C MET A 98 -9.42 -13.16 2.23
N ALA A 99 -9.04 -13.12 3.52
CA ALA A 99 -9.31 -14.20 4.47
C ALA A 99 -10.81 -14.49 4.58
N ARG A 100 -11.65 -13.46 4.75
CA ARG A 100 -13.11 -13.60 4.80
C ARG A 100 -13.69 -14.19 3.51
N LYS A 101 -13.19 -13.78 2.33
CA LYS A 101 -13.60 -14.35 1.03
C LYS A 101 -13.22 -15.82 0.94
N LEU A 102 -12.00 -16.18 1.33
CA LEU A 102 -11.52 -17.57 1.31
C LEU A 102 -12.32 -18.47 2.27
N GLU A 103 -12.64 -17.98 3.47
CA GLU A 103 -13.53 -18.67 4.42
C GLU A 103 -14.93 -18.87 3.85
N LYS A 104 -15.52 -17.82 3.24
CA LYS A 104 -16.85 -17.89 2.62
C LYS A 104 -16.91 -18.92 1.48
N HIS A 105 -15.81 -19.10 0.76
CA HIS A 105 -15.69 -20.09 -0.31
C HIS A 105 -15.22 -21.47 0.17
N GLY A 106 -15.04 -21.66 1.48
CA GLY A 106 -14.62 -22.94 2.05
C GLY A 106 -13.18 -23.34 1.71
N LEU A 107 -12.36 -22.40 1.22
CA LEU A 107 -10.98 -22.64 0.79
C LEU A 107 -9.99 -22.57 1.96
N VAL A 108 -10.40 -21.98 3.08
CA VAL A 108 -9.64 -21.95 4.33
C VAL A 108 -10.60 -22.31 5.46
N SER A 109 -10.32 -23.39 6.17
CA SER A 109 -10.97 -23.65 7.45
C SER A 109 -10.23 -22.88 8.52
N CYS A 110 -10.94 -22.03 9.25
CA CYS A 110 -10.46 -21.48 10.50
C CYS A 110 -10.29 -22.66 11.47
N GLU A 111 -9.12 -23.33 11.44
CA GLU A 111 -8.74 -24.29 12.48
C GLU A 111 -8.59 -23.50 13.77
N ARG A 112 -9.72 -23.35 14.48
CA ARG A 112 -9.74 -22.93 15.87
C ARG A 112 -9.02 -24.03 16.63
N HIS A 113 -7.72 -23.87 16.80
CA HIS A 113 -6.97 -24.62 17.81
C HIS A 113 -7.60 -24.28 19.16
N TYR A 114 -8.46 -25.17 19.65
CA TYR A 114 -8.83 -25.22 21.06
C TYR A 114 -7.62 -25.74 21.83
N THR A 115 -7.03 -24.89 22.65
CA THR A 115 -6.24 -25.28 23.82
C THR A 115 -6.77 -24.54 25.02
#